data_AF-A0A2J1DTG3-F1
#
_entry.id   AF-A0A2J1DTG3-F1
#
_cell.length_a   1.000
_cell.length_b   1.000
_cell.length_c   1.000
_cell.angle_alpha   90.00
_cell.angle_beta   90.00
_cell.angle_gamma   90.00
#
_symmetry.space_group_name_H-M   'P 1'
#
loop_
_entity.id
_entity.type
_entity.pdbx_description
1 polymer ?
#
loop_
_entity_poly.entity_id
_entity_poly.type
_entity_poly.pdbx_seq_one_letter_code
_entity_poly.pdbx_strand_id
1 'polypeptide(L)' 'MKQPQDLRSFDSLREILGILRSPEGCPCDRAQTHKSMRDSFLEETYEVLEALDADDKDRFCGELGDLLLQIVFHAE' A
#
# COMPACT_ATOMS: atom_id res chain seq x y z
N MET A 1 -19.41 8.39 -2.68
CA MET A 1 -18.02 8.83 -2.88
C MET A 1 -17.75 8.94 -4.38
N LYS A 2 -17.02 9.95 -4.84
CA LYS A 2 -16.56 9.96 -6.24
C LYS A 2 -15.47 8.89 -6.34
N GLN A 3 -15.57 8.01 -7.33
CA GLN A 3 -14.51 7.04 -7.61
C GLN A 3 -13.34 7.74 -8.30
N PRO A 4 -12.09 7.30 -8.07
CA PRO A 4 -10.95 7.83 -8.78
C PRO A 4 -11.12 7.63 -10.29
N GLN A 5 -10.76 8.64 -11.09
CA GLN A 5 -10.98 8.61 -12.53
C GLN A 5 -10.00 7.67 -13.27
N ASP A 6 -8.80 7.45 -12.71
CA ASP A 6 -7.79 6.51 -13.22
C ASP A 6 -6.99 5.86 -12.09
N LEU A 7 -7.33 4.63 -11.74
CA LEU A 7 -6.70 3.86 -10.66
C LEU A 7 -5.18 3.63 -10.84
N ARG A 8 -4.63 3.90 -12.03
CA ARG A 8 -3.19 3.77 -12.30
C ARG A 8 -2.40 5.04 -11.99
N SER A 9 -3.09 6.14 -11.70
CA SER A 9 -2.43 7.40 -11.35
C SER A 9 -1.97 7.41 -9.89
N PHE A 10 -0.82 8.03 -9.64
CA PHE A 10 -0.31 8.22 -8.28
C PHE A 10 -1.28 9.02 -7.40
N ASP A 11 -1.95 10.02 -7.98
CA ASP A 11 -2.96 10.81 -7.26
C ASP A 11 -4.16 9.96 -6.80
N SER A 12 -4.54 8.93 -7.58
CA SER A 12 -5.60 8.01 -7.16
C SER A 12 -5.18 7.14 -5.98
N LEU A 13 -3.91 6.70 -5.92
CA LEU A 13 -3.37 5.99 -4.76
C LEU A 13 -3.45 6.85 -3.48
N ARG A 14 -3.08 8.13 -3.60
CA ARG A 14 -3.19 9.09 -2.49
C ARG A 14 -4.64 9.34 -2.08
N GLU A 15 -5.54 9.51 -3.05
CA GLU A 15 -6.97 9.69 -2.77
C GLU A 15 -7.55 8.46 -2.05
N ILE A 16 -7.21 7.26 -2.49
CA ILE A 16 -7.64 6.00 -1.86
C ILE A 16 -7.13 5.91 -0.42
N LEU A 17 -5.85 6.17 -0.18
CA LEU A 17 -5.29 6.19 1.18
C LEU A 17 -6.00 7.22 2.08
N GLY A 18 -6.28 8.41 1.55
CA GLY A 18 -7.05 9.44 2.24
C GLY A 18 -8.48 8.97 2.60
N ILE A 19 -9.15 8.27 1.68
CA ILE A 19 -10.47 7.68 1.93
C ILE A 19 -10.39 6.59 3.00
N LEU A 20 -9.44 5.67 2.92
CA LEU A 20 -9.27 4.57 3.87
C LEU A 20 -9.01 5.08 5.30
N ARG A 21 -8.26 6.17 5.43
CA ARG A 21 -7.91 6.77 6.73
C ARG A 21 -8.88 7.84 7.21
N SER A 22 -9.91 8.17 6.42
CA SER A 22 -10.95 9.13 6.80
C SER A 22 -11.75 8.67 8.03
N PRO A 23 -12.49 9.58 8.71
CA PRO A 23 -13.38 9.20 9.81
C PRO A 23 -14.40 8.11 9.42
N GLU A 24 -14.87 8.12 8.17
CA GLU A 24 -15.79 7.14 7.60
C GLU A 24 -15.09 5.91 6.99
N GLY A 25 -13.75 5.93 6.96
CA GLY A 25 -12.90 4.88 6.39
C GLY A 25 -12.69 3.68 7.33
N CYS A 26 -11.80 2.80 6.90
CA CYS A 26 -11.47 1.56 7.61
C CYS A 26 -10.85 1.87 9.00
N PRO A 27 -11.41 1.31 10.10
CA PRO A 27 -10.86 1.52 11.43
C PRO A 27 -9.41 1.05 11.59
N CYS A 28 -9.03 -0.03 10.90
CA CYS A 28 -7.68 -0.57 10.97
C CYS A 28 -6.68 0.39 10.32
N ASP A 29 -6.96 0.88 9.11
CA ASP A 29 -6.08 1.81 8.38
C ASP A 29 -5.92 3.14 9.11
N ARG A 30 -6.99 3.63 9.75
CA ARG A 30 -6.94 4.84 10.57
C ARG A 30 -6.13 4.66 11.85
N ALA A 31 -6.09 3.45 12.42
CA ALA A 31 -5.33 3.15 13.62
C ALA A 31 -3.83 2.90 13.36
N GLN A 32 -3.43 2.72 12.10
CA GLN A 32 -2.04 2.49 11.74
C GLN A 32 -1.15 3.70 12.05
N THR A 33 0.08 3.40 12.46
CA THR A 33 1.16 4.34 12.76
C THR A 33 2.44 3.85 12.10
N HIS A 34 3.44 4.73 11.94
CA HIS A 34 4.73 4.30 11.40
C HIS A 34 5.37 3.13 12.18
N LYS A 35 5.07 3.00 13.47
CA LYS A 35 5.59 1.91 14.31
C LYS A 35 4.80 0.62 14.15
N SER A 36 3.47 0.69 14.05
CA SER A 36 2.62 -0.49 13.95
C SER A 36 2.76 -1.19 12.60
N MET A 37 3.09 -0.45 11.53
CA MET A 37 3.30 -1.01 10.20
C MET A 37 4.70 -1.57 9.98
N ARG A 38 5.63 -1.43 10.92
CA ARG A 38 7.02 -1.85 10.74
C ARG A 38 7.15 -3.32 10.32
N ASP A 39 6.38 -4.20 10.96
CA ASP A 39 6.48 -5.63 10.74
C ASP A 39 5.90 -5.99 9.35
N SER A 40 4.75 -5.42 8.99
CA SER A 40 4.19 -5.55 7.64
C SER A 40 5.12 -4.97 6.57
N PHE A 41 5.78 -3.84 6.81
CA PHE A 41 6.73 -3.28 5.84
C PHE A 41 7.90 -4.21 5.56
N LEU A 42 8.38 -4.89 6.60
CA LEU A 42 9.43 -5.90 6.47
C LEU A 42 8.93 -7.13 5.72
N GLU A 43 7.71 -7.59 6.00
CA GLU A 43 7.06 -8.72 5.33
C GLU A 43 6.92 -8.48 3.83
N GLU A 44 6.32 -7.37 3.40
CA GLU A 44 6.19 -7.01 1.98
C GLU A 44 7.55 -6.93 1.28
N THR A 45 8.57 -6.41 1.99
CA THR A 45 9.93 -6.36 1.45
C THR A 45 10.47 -7.77 1.18
N TYR A 46 10.20 -8.72 2.08
CA TYR A 46 10.57 -10.13 1.86
C TYR A 46 9.76 -10.77 0.74
N GLU A 47 8.47 -10.47 0.60
CA GLU A 47 7.63 -11.01 -0.47
C GLU A 47 8.05 -10.48 -1.84
N VAL A 48 8.41 -9.20 -1.95
CA VAL A 48 9.03 -8.63 -3.16
C VAL A 48 10.29 -9.40 -3.55
N LEU A 49 11.17 -9.69 -2.58
CA LEU A 49 12.42 -10.43 -2.84
C LEU A 49 12.13 -11.90 -3.20
N GLU A 50 11.17 -12.54 -2.53
CA GLU A 50 10.76 -13.91 -2.84
C GLU A 50 10.22 -14.02 -4.27
N ALA A 51 9.36 -13.08 -4.68
CA ALA A 51 8.81 -13.03 -6.03
C ALA A 51 9.89 -12.75 -7.09
N LEU A 52 10.86 -11.89 -6.76
CA LEU A 52 12.03 -11.64 -7.62
C LEU A 52 12.88 -12.90 -7.82
N ASP A 53 13.21 -13.59 -6.74
CA ASP A 53 14.03 -14.81 -6.78
C ASP A 53 13.31 -15.96 -7.50
N ALA A 54 11.98 -15.97 -7.49
CA ALA A 54 11.14 -16.94 -8.20
C ALA A 54 10.94 -16.63 -9.70
N ASP A 55 11.43 -15.48 -10.21
CA ASP A 55 11.14 -14.95 -11.56
C ASP A 55 9.62 -14.84 -11.85
N ASP A 56 8.81 -14.66 -10.80
CA ASP A 56 7.35 -14.49 -10.90
C ASP A 56 7.02 -13.01 -11.08
N LYS A 57 6.90 -12.59 -12.34
CA LYS A 57 6.67 -11.19 -12.70
C LYS A 57 5.34 -10.63 -12.20
N ASP A 58 4.30 -11.45 -12.18
CA ASP A 58 2.96 -11.00 -11.80
C ASP A 58 2.91 -10.78 -10.29
N ARG A 59 3.45 -11.73 -9.51
CA ARG A 59 3.59 -11.57 -8.06
C ARG A 59 4.52 -10.40 -7.72
N PHE A 60 5.67 -10.30 -8.39
CA PHE A 60 6.63 -9.22 -8.16
C PHE A 60 6.01 -7.83 -8.37
N CYS A 61 5.17 -7.66 -9.40
CA CYS A 61 4.45 -6.41 -9.60
C CYS A 61 3.39 -6.16 -8.51
N GLY A 62 2.74 -7.21 -8.00
CA GLY A 62 1.80 -7.14 -6.89
C GLY A 62 2.45 -6.65 -5.60
N GLU A 63 3.50 -7.34 -5.14
CA GLU A 63 4.15 -7.01 -3.85
C GLU A 63 4.83 -5.62 -3.92
N LEU A 64 5.32 -5.21 -5.10
CA LEU A 64 5.81 -3.84 -5.30
C LEU A 64 4.70 -2.79 -5.12
N GLY A 65 3.46 -3.12 -5.50
CA GLY A 65 2.29 -2.30 -5.27
C GLY A 65 1.96 -2.17 -3.77
N ASP A 66 2.01 -3.27 -3.04
CA ASP A 66 1.78 -3.30 -1.59
C ASP A 66 2.88 -2.55 -0.83
N LEU A 67 4.14 -2.71 -1.22
CA LEU A 67 5.24 -1.92 -0.70
C LEU A 67 5.10 -0.43 -1.01
N LEU A 68 4.66 -0.07 -2.23
CA LEU A 68 4.39 1.32 -2.61
C LEU A 68 3.27 1.94 -1.77
N LEU A 69 2.19 1.20 -1.50
CA LEU A 69 1.11 1.65 -0.61
C LEU A 69 1.66 2.02 0.76
N GLN A 70 2.52 1.18 1.35
CA GLN A 70 3.11 1.47 2.65
C GLN A 70 4.09 2.66 2.62
N ILE A 71 4.89 2.82 1.55
CA ILE A 71 5.75 4.00 1.36
C ILE A 71 4.92 5.29 1.36
N VAL A 72 3.82 5.32 0.60
CA VAL A 72 2.95 6.50 0.53
C VAL A 72 2.29 6.75 1.88
N PHE A 73 1.82 5.70 2.58
CA PHE A 73 1.31 5.85 3.94
C PHE A 73 2.33 6.51 4.87
N HIS A 74 3.61 6.10 4.81
CA HIS A 74 4.67 6.67 5.63
C HIS A 74 5.00 8.13 5.28
N ALA A 75 4.72 8.56 4.04
CA ALA A 75 5.02 9.90 3.55
C ALA A 75 3.89 10.93 3.76
N GLU A 76 2.68 10.49 4.12
CA GLU A 76 1.53 11.35 4.47
C GLU A 76 1.46 11.68 5.96
#